data_AF-A0A223KU12-F1
#
_entry.id   AF-A0A223KU12-F1
#
_cell.length_a   1.000
_cell.length_b   1.000
_cell.length_c   1.000
_cell.angle_alpha   90.00
_cell.angle_beta   90.00
_cell.angle_gamma   90.00
#
_symmetry.space_group_name_H-M   'P 1'
#
loop_
_entity.id
_entity.type
_entity.pdbx_description
1 polymer ?
#
loop_
_entity_poly.entity_id
_entity_poly.type
_entity_poly.pdbx_seq_one_letter_code
_entity_poly.pdbx_strand_id
1 'polypeptide(L)' 'MRKDVITLLGGFLTALLMFLGTVGITFDWFNEESINAFVLLVSSLVALVVNVYAVWKNTYTSKNAQLQKKALQAQGLIKK' A
#
# COMPACT_ATOMS: atom_id res chain seq x y z
N MET A 1 -13.00 2.03 -0.97
CA MET A 1 -12.35 3.30 -1.37
C MET A 1 -10.89 3.13 -1.79
N ARG A 2 -9.94 2.79 -0.89
CA ARG A 2 -8.51 2.75 -1.25
C ARG A 2 -8.13 1.75 -2.36
N LYS A 3 -8.75 0.56 -2.37
CA LYS A 3 -8.56 -0.43 -3.45
C LYS A 3 -9.18 0.06 -4.76
N ASP A 4 -10.35 0.67 -4.69
CA ASP A 4 -11.07 1.21 -5.85
C ASP A 4 -10.27 2.31 -6.55
N VAL A 5 -9.58 3.17 -5.79
CA VAL A 5 -8.71 4.23 -6.34
C VAL A 5 -7.52 3.67 -7.10
N ILE A 6 -6.91 2.58 -6.62
CA ILE A 6 -5.80 1.90 -7.30
C ILE A 6 -6.29 1.26 -8.61
N THR A 7 -7.44 0.61 -8.59
CA THR A 7 -8.06 0.04 -9.79
C THR A 7 -8.42 1.13 -10.80
N LEU A 8 -8.99 2.25 -10.34
CA LEU A 8 -9.28 3.42 -11.17
C LEU A 8 -8.01 4.01 -11.79
N LEU A 9 -6.91 4.09 -11.04
CA LEU A 9 -5.61 4.55 -11.54
C LEU A 9 -5.09 3.64 -12.66
N GLY A 10 -5.13 2.31 -12.47
CA GLY A 10 -4.73 1.37 -13.51
C GLY A 10 -5.59 1.51 -14.78
N GLY A 11 -6.91 1.51 -14.62
CA GLY A 11 -7.84 1.68 -15.75
C GLY A 11 -7.66 3.01 -16.48
N PHE A 12 -7.40 4.10 -15.75
CA PHE A 12 -7.09 5.40 -16.35
C PHE A 12 -5.80 5.37 -17.17
N LEU A 13 -4.72 4.79 -16.64
CA LEU A 13 -3.44 4.70 -17.34
C LEU A 13 -3.55 3.84 -18.61
N THR A 14 -4.30 2.74 -18.55
CA THR A 14 -4.58 1.91 -19.73
C THR A 14 -5.39 2.67 -20.78
N ALA A 15 -6.42 3.42 -20.37
CA ALA A 15 -7.19 4.26 -21.30
C ALA A 15 -6.33 5.37 -21.92
N LEU A 16 -5.43 5.98 -21.13
CA LEU A 16 -4.48 6.97 -21.60
C LEU A 16 -3.51 6.36 -22.63
N LEU A 17 -3.01 5.15 -22.39
CA LEU A 17 -2.17 4.42 -23.35
C LEU A 17 -2.88 4.23 -24.69
N MET A 18 -4.14 3.78 -24.67
CA MET A 18 -4.93 3.62 -25.90
C MET A 18 -5.17 4.93 -26.63
N PHE A 19 -5.49 6.01 -25.90
CA PHE A 19 -5.69 7.32 -26.49
C PHE A 19 -4.44 7.83 -27.19
N LEU A 20 -3.29 7.76 -26.51
CA LEU A 20 -2.00 8.18 -27.06
C LEU A 20 -1.64 7.37 -28.32
N GLY A 21 -1.83 6.06 -28.28
CA GLY A 21 -1.64 5.21 -29.46
C GLY A 21 -2.56 5.59 -30.63
N THR A 22 -3.81 5.97 -30.35
CA THR A 22 -4.77 6.39 -31.38
C THR A 22 -4.36 7.70 -32.06
N VAL A 23 -3.74 8.63 -31.33
CA VAL A 23 -3.24 9.91 -31.88
C VAL A 23 -1.80 9.81 -32.41
N GLY A 24 -1.23 8.59 -32.47
CA GLY A 24 0.11 8.33 -33.02
C GLY A 24 1.27 8.69 -32.08
N ILE A 25 1.00 8.86 -30.78
CA ILE A 25 2.02 9.12 -29.76
C ILE A 25 2.37 7.81 -29.07
N THR A 26 3.63 7.40 -29.14
CA THR A 26 4.13 6.18 -28.48
C THR A 26 5.35 6.49 -27.62
N PHE A 27 5.50 5.73 -26.54
CA PHE A 27 6.66 5.79 -25.66
C PHE A 27 7.09 4.38 -25.31
N ASP A 28 8.38 4.06 -25.41
CA ASP A 28 8.89 2.72 -25.09
C ASP A 28 8.65 2.33 -23.63
N TRP A 29 8.64 3.32 -22.74
CA TRP A 29 8.46 3.14 -21.30
C TRP A 29 7.00 3.18 -20.84
N PHE A 30 6.06 3.60 -21.69
CA PHE A 30 4.63 3.66 -21.36
C PHE A 30 3.88 2.57 -22.10
N ASN A 31 3.79 1.40 -21.46
CA ASN A 31 3.20 0.19 -22.00
C ASN A 31 2.46 -0.59 -20.90
N GLU A 32 1.75 -1.65 -21.27
CA GLU A 32 0.97 -2.45 -20.32
C GLU A 32 1.80 -2.99 -19.14
N GLU A 33 3.02 -3.45 -19.40
CA GLU A 33 3.92 -3.99 -18.37
C GLU A 33 4.30 -2.92 -17.33
N SER A 34 4.67 -1.73 -17.81
CA SER A 34 5.00 -0.58 -16.96
C SER A 34 3.81 -0.10 -16.12
N ILE A 35 2.60 -0.10 -16.69
CA ILE A 35 1.37 0.27 -16.00
C ILE A 35 1.08 -0.75 -14.89
N ASN A 36 1.15 -2.04 -15.20
CA ASN A 36 0.93 -3.11 -14.23
C ASN A 36 1.95 -3.04 -13.09
N ALA A 37 3.23 -2.86 -13.41
CA ALA A 37 4.29 -2.69 -12.42
C ALA A 37 4.06 -1.47 -11.52
N PHE A 38 3.62 -0.35 -12.09
CA PHE A 38 3.33 0.87 -11.34
C PHE A 38 2.12 0.70 -10.39
N VAL A 39 1.04 0.08 -10.87
CA VAL A 39 -0.14 -0.24 -10.04
C VAL A 39 0.25 -1.15 -8.87
N LEU A 40 1.08 -2.16 -9.12
CA LEU A 40 1.59 -3.05 -8.08
C LEU A 40 2.45 -2.30 -7.05
N LEU A 41 3.34 -1.42 -7.51
CA LEU A 41 4.18 -0.59 -6.66
C LEU A 41 3.33 0.27 -5.72
N VAL A 42 2.35 1.00 -6.26
CA VAL A 42 1.45 1.85 -5.46
C VAL A 42 0.65 1.01 -4.46
N SER A 43 0.15 -0.15 -4.88
CA SER A 43 -0.57 -1.09 -3.99
C SER A 43 0.28 -1.53 -2.81
N SER A 44 1.53 -1.90 -3.10
CA SER A 44 2.49 -2.37 -2.09
C SER A 44 2.92 -1.25 -1.16
N LEU A 45 3.11 -0.05 -1.69
CA LEU A 45 3.43 1.15 -0.91
C LEU A 45 2.30 1.49 0.07
N VAL A 46 1.04 1.45 -0.38
CA VAL A 46 -0.11 1.68 0.51
C VAL A 46 -0.16 0.63 1.62
N ALA A 47 0.06 -0.64 1.29
CA ALA A 47 0.11 -1.70 2.29
C ALA A 47 1.25 -1.48 3.31
N LEU A 48 2.43 -1.07 2.85
CA LEU A 48 3.56 -0.76 3.71
C LEU A 48 3.25 0.39 4.66
N VAL A 49 2.76 1.52 4.15
CA VAL A 49 2.45 2.72 4.95
C VAL A 49 1.41 2.39 6.02
N VAL A 50 0.37 1.63 5.68
CA VAL A 50 -0.66 1.22 6.65
C VAL A 50 -0.07 0.34 7.76
N ASN A 51 0.79 -0.61 7.41
CA ASN A 51 1.40 -1.49 8.40
C ASN A 51 2.39 -0.76 9.30
N VAL A 52 3.24 0.10 8.74
CA VAL A 52 4.16 0.95 9.53
C VAL A 52 3.38 1.83 10.48
N TYR A 53 2.30 2.47 10.01
CA TYR A 53 1.45 3.30 10.86
C TYR A 53 0.77 2.48 11.97
N ALA A 54 0.29 1.28 11.66
CA ALA A 54 -0.31 0.38 12.66
C ALA A 54 0.70 -0.03 13.74
N VAL A 55 1.91 -0.43 13.35
CA VAL A 55 2.99 -0.78 14.28
C VAL A 55 3.37 0.40 15.16
N TRP A 56 3.54 1.58 14.57
CA TRP A 56 3.85 2.80 15.33
C TRP A 56 2.75 3.11 16.34
N LYS A 57 1.48 3.13 15.91
CA LYS A 57 0.34 3.40 16.79
C LYS A 57 0.23 2.37 17.93
N ASN A 58 0.45 1.09 17.64
CA ASN A 58 0.40 0.02 18.63
C ASN A 58 1.54 0.12 19.65
N THR A 59 2.73 0.53 19.20
CA THR A 59 3.91 0.63 20.06
C THR A 59 3.85 1.86 20.95
N TYR A 60 3.53 3.02 20.38
CA TYR A 60 3.74 4.31 21.05
C TYR A 60 2.46 4.97 21.55
N THR A 61 1.33 4.76 20.88
CA THR A 61 0.09 5.52 21.18
C THR A 61 -0.93 4.68 21.97
N SER A 62 -0.98 3.37 21.74
CA SER A 62 -1.98 2.50 22.37
C SER A 62 -1.61 2.16 23.81
N LYS A 63 -2.20 2.89 24.77
CA LYS A 63 -2.09 2.59 26.21
C LYS A 63 -2.57 1.17 26.54
N ASN A 64 -3.61 0.69 25.86
CA ASN A 64 -4.15 -0.66 26.04
C ASN A 64 -3.17 -1.74 25.58
N ALA A 65 -2.48 -1.54 24.45
CA ALA A 65 -1.46 -2.49 23.98
C ALA A 65 -0.26 -2.54 24.93
N GLN A 66 0.15 -1.39 25.46
CA GLN A 66 1.22 -1.33 26.47
C GLN A 66 0.81 -2.02 27.78
N LEU A 67 -0.44 -1.83 28.24
CA LEU A 67 -0.99 -2.53 29.40
C LEU A 67 -1.06 -4.05 29.18
N GLN A 68 -1.50 -4.49 28.00
CA GLN A 68 -1.56 -5.91 27.66
C GLN A 68 -0.16 -6.53 27.62
N LYS A 69 0.82 -5.84 27.03
CA LYS A 69 2.23 -6.28 27.03
C LYS A 69 2.77 -6.42 28.46
N LYS A 70 2.50 -5.45 29.34
CA LYS A 70 2.89 -5.52 30.76
C LYS A 70 2.19 -6.67 31.49
N ALA A 71 0.90 -6.89 31.26
CA ALA A 71 0.15 -7.98 31.87
C ALA A 71 0.67 -9.37 31.44
N LEU A 72 0.95 -9.55 30.15
CA LEU A 72 1.54 -10.77 29.63
C LEU A 72 2.97 -11.02 30.16
N GLN A 73 3.77 -9.96 30.35
CA GLN A 73 5.07 -10.05 31.01
C GLN A 73 4.94 -10.44 32.49
N ALA A 74 3.96 -9.87 33.20
CA ALA A 74 3.69 -10.21 34.60
C ALA A 74 3.21 -11.66 34.77
N GLN A 75 2.51 -12.21 33.78
CA GLN A 75 2.08 -13.61 33.72
C GLN A 75 3.19 -14.56 33.23
N GLY A 76 4.38 -14.05 32.87
CA GLY A 76 5.51 -14.88 32.39
C GLY A 76 5.31 -15.47 31.00
N LEU A 77 4.27 -15.06 30.27
CA LEU A 77 3.92 -15.59 28.94
C LEU A 77 4.81 -15.03 27.82
N ILE A 78 5.54 -13.96 28.09
CA ILE A 78 6.55 -13.40 27.17
C ILE A 78 7.74 -12.85 27.96
N LYS A 79 8.96 -13.11 27.45
CA LYS A 79 10.20 -12.56 28.00
C LYS A 79 10.33 -11.07 27.69
N LYS A 80 11.02 -10.36 28.59
CA LYS A 80 11.20 -8.91 28.57
C LYS A 80 12.04 -8.44 27.38
#